data_AF-A0A1W1ZHX5-F1
#
_entry.id   AF-A0A1W1ZHX5-F1
#
_cell.length_a   1.000
_cell.length_b   1.000
_cell.length_c   1.000
_cell.angle_alpha   90.00
_cell.angle_beta   90.00
_cell.angle_gamma   90.00
#
_symmetry.space_group_name_H-M   'P 1'
#
loop_
_entity.id
_entity.type
_entity.pdbx_description
1 polymer ?
#
loop_
_entity_poly.entity_id
_entity_poly.type
_entity_poly.pdbx_seq_one_letter_code
_entity_poly.pdbx_strand_id
1 'polypeptide(L)'
;MKPYAGAFLQAVLAGTATASALPFLFALVILTLSLVTGEPTQALVTLYLFLLIIGAIAGVIGGTSLLIGLPLSFLVKRLWRNSHRAHVMLGIVLGFATLPAFLAVTGWQNADSFLLLLYAYSALAGGVTADSWWRNTQDRHPEKAKPA
;
A
#
# COMPACT_ATOMS: atom_id res chain seq x y z
N MET A 1 3.75 -4.38 22.91
CA MET A 1 3.50 -4.95 21.56
C MET A 1 2.14 -4.57 20.98
N LYS A 2 1.03 -4.65 21.73
CA LYS A 2 -0.32 -4.23 21.28
C LYS A 2 -0.42 -2.86 20.56
N PRO A 3 0.27 -1.78 20.99
CA PRO A 3 0.18 -0.50 20.28
C PRO A 3 0.91 -0.49 18.92
N TYR A 4 1.89 -1.36 18.68
CA TYR A 4 2.57 -1.43 17.38
C TYR A 4 1.77 -2.23 16.35
N ALA A 5 1.04 -3.26 16.79
CA ALA A 5 0.17 -4.03 15.93
C ALA A 5 -0.97 -3.18 15.34
N GLY A 6 -1.58 -2.31 16.16
CA GLY A 6 -2.62 -1.39 15.68
C GLY A 6 -2.10 -0.35 14.68
N ALA A 7 -0.93 0.24 14.95
CA ALA A 7 -0.31 1.20 14.03
C ALA A 7 0.11 0.53 12.71
N PHE A 8 0.52 -0.75 12.77
CA PHE A 8 0.90 -1.53 11.59
C PHE A 8 -0.33 -1.81 10.73
N LEU A 9 -1.42 -2.27 11.37
CA LEU A 9 -2.67 -2.52 10.68
C LEU A 9 -3.20 -1.25 10.02
N GLN A 10 -3.17 -0.11 10.71
CA GLN A 10 -3.58 1.18 10.13
C GLN A 10 -2.71 1.60 8.94
N ALA A 11 -1.40 1.36 9.00
CA ALA A 11 -0.49 1.63 7.89
C ALA A 11 -0.79 0.76 6.67
N VAL A 12 -0.94 -0.56 6.89
CA VAL A 12 -1.28 -1.51 5.83
C VAL A 12 -2.64 -1.19 5.22
N LEU A 13 -3.64 -0.86 6.03
CA LEU A 13 -4.98 -0.48 5.56
C LEU A 13 -4.94 0.82 4.76
N ALA A 14 -4.17 1.82 5.19
CA ALA A 14 -4.00 3.06 4.43
C ALA A 14 -3.36 2.79 3.06
N GLY A 15 -2.26 2.02 3.03
CA GLY A 15 -1.63 1.59 1.78
C GLY A 15 -2.57 0.80 0.87
N THR A 16 -3.32 -0.14 1.44
CA THR A 16 -4.29 -0.97 0.72
C THR A 16 -5.41 -0.14 0.14
N ALA A 17 -5.98 0.79 0.91
CA ALA A 17 -7.02 1.70 0.42
C ALA A 17 -6.49 2.57 -0.74
N THR A 18 -5.28 3.11 -0.58
CA THR A 18 -4.62 3.88 -1.63
C THR A 18 -4.39 3.06 -2.89
N ALA A 19 -3.87 1.84 -2.78
CA ALA A 19 -3.63 0.91 -3.90
C ALA A 19 -4.91 0.30 -4.48
N SER A 20 -6.04 0.37 -3.77
CA SER A 20 -7.33 -0.13 -4.25
C SER A 20 -8.20 0.98 -4.87
N ALA A 21 -7.80 2.24 -4.76
CA ALA A 21 -8.60 3.38 -5.24
C ALA A 21 -8.92 3.30 -6.74
N LEU A 22 -7.95 2.97 -7.59
CA LEU A 22 -8.18 2.83 -9.05
C LEU A 22 -9.05 1.61 -9.38
N PRO A 23 -8.74 0.39 -8.88
CA PRO A 23 -9.63 -0.76 -9.04
C PRO A 23 -11.06 -0.49 -8.54
N PHE A 24 -11.20 0.26 -7.46
CA PHE A 24 -12.51 0.61 -6.90
C PHE A 24 -13.31 1.54 -7.81
N LEU A 25 -12.69 2.59 -8.34
CA LEU A 25 -13.33 3.48 -9.31
C LEU A 25 -13.76 2.71 -10.56
N PHE A 26 -12.92 1.81 -11.05
CA PHE A 26 -13.24 0.96 -12.20
C PHE A 26 -14.41 0.01 -11.91
N ALA A 27 -14.39 -0.67 -10.75
CA ALA A 27 -15.47 -1.55 -10.32
C ALA A 27 -16.79 -0.77 -10.18
N LEU A 28 -16.75 0.45 -9.66
CA LEU A 28 -17.94 1.31 -9.51
C LEU A 28 -18.57 1.62 -10.87
N VAL A 29 -17.77 1.97 -11.88
CA VAL A 29 -18.28 2.22 -13.25
C VAL A 29 -18.96 0.97 -13.82
N ILE A 30 -18.32 -0.20 -13.71
CA ILE A 30 -18.90 -1.45 -14.23
C ILE A 30 -20.19 -1.82 -13.47
N LEU A 31 -20.21 -1.66 -12.16
CA LEU A 31 -21.40 -1.92 -11.35
C LEU A 31 -22.55 -1.00 -11.75
N THR A 32 -22.29 0.30 -11.93
CA THR A 32 -23.32 1.24 -12.40
C THR A 32 -23.82 0.87 -13.79
N LEU A 33 -22.92 0.52 -14.71
CA LEU A 33 -23.29 0.12 -16.07
C LEU A 33 -24.15 -1.16 -16.06
N SER A 34 -23.75 -2.16 -15.27
CA SER A 34 -24.47 -3.44 -15.14
C SER A 34 -25.87 -3.27 -14.57
N LEU A 35 -26.07 -2.32 -13.65
CA LEU A 35 -27.39 -1.97 -13.12
C LEU A 35 -28.27 -1.29 -14.18
N VAL A 36 -27.68 -0.45 -15.03
CA VAL A 36 -28.39 0.25 -16.12
C VAL A 36 -28.79 -0.71 -17.24
N THR A 37 -27.93 -1.66 -17.59
CA THR A 37 -28.20 -2.64 -18.66
C THR A 37 -29.03 -3.84 -18.20
N GLY A 38 -29.27 -3.98 -16.89
CA GLY A 38 -30.06 -5.07 -16.33
C GLY A 38 -29.32 -6.41 -16.31
N GLU A 39 -27.99 -6.39 -16.20
CA GLU A 39 -27.12 -7.58 -16.22
C GLU A 39 -26.57 -7.93 -14.81
N PRO A 40 -27.36 -8.55 -13.92
CA PRO A 40 -26.96 -8.81 -12.53
C PRO A 40 -25.78 -9.79 -12.42
N THR A 41 -25.61 -10.69 -13.39
CA THR A 41 -24.49 -11.65 -13.41
C THR A 41 -23.16 -10.94 -13.59
N GLN A 42 -23.07 -9.94 -14.46
CA GLN A 42 -21.85 -9.14 -14.65
C GLN A 42 -21.49 -8.35 -13.39
N ALA A 43 -22.49 -7.79 -12.70
CA ALA A 43 -22.29 -7.08 -11.45
C ALA A 43 -21.69 -7.99 -10.36
N LEU A 44 -22.23 -9.21 -10.22
CA LEU A 44 -21.73 -10.19 -9.23
C LEU A 44 -20.31 -10.66 -9.55
N VAL A 45 -20.02 -10.97 -10.81
CA VAL A 45 -18.67 -11.37 -11.24
C VAL A 45 -17.67 -10.25 -10.99
N THR A 46 -18.03 -9.01 -11.32
CA THR A 46 -17.18 -7.83 -11.09
C THR A 46 -16.91 -7.63 -9.60
N LEU A 47 -17.94 -7.74 -8.75
CA LEU A 47 -17.77 -7.62 -7.31
C LEU A 47 -16.85 -8.73 -6.74
N TYR A 48 -17.01 -9.96 -7.22
CA TYR A 48 -16.16 -11.07 -6.79
C TYR A 48 -14.68 -10.86 -7.17
N LEU A 49 -14.43 -10.49 -8.44
CA LEU A 49 -13.07 -10.18 -8.91
C LEU A 49 -12.47 -9.00 -8.15
N PHE A 50 -13.27 -7.97 -7.87
CA PHE A 50 -12.84 -6.82 -7.10
C PHE A 50 -12.40 -7.18 -5.67
N LEU A 51 -13.19 -7.99 -4.96
CA LEU A 51 -12.84 -8.49 -3.63
C LEU A 51 -11.55 -9.33 -3.65
N LEU A 52 -11.38 -10.18 -4.67
CA LEU A 52 -10.18 -10.98 -4.86
C LEU A 52 -8.94 -10.10 -5.08
N ILE A 53 -9.06 -9.06 -5.91
CA ILE A 53 -7.99 -8.09 -6.16
C ILE A 53 -7.62 -7.32 -4.89
N ILE A 54 -8.60 -6.82 -4.12
CA ILE A 54 -8.32 -6.14 -2.84
C ILE A 54 -7.61 -7.09 -1.87
N GLY A 55 -8.07 -8.34 -1.77
CA GLY A 55 -7.44 -9.35 -0.92
C GLY A 55 -5.99 -9.60 -1.31
N ALA A 56 -5.69 -9.68 -2.61
CA ALA A 56 -4.32 -9.80 -3.12
C ALA A 56 -3.47 -8.56 -2.78
N ILE A 57 -3.99 -7.35 -2.99
CA ILE A 57 -3.31 -6.09 -2.66
C ILE A 57 -2.98 -6.03 -1.16
N ALA A 58 -3.96 -6.32 -0.31
CA ALA A 58 -3.78 -6.34 1.14
C ALA A 58 -2.74 -7.37 1.57
N GLY A 59 -2.77 -8.57 0.96
CA GLY A 59 -1.78 -9.61 1.19
C GLY A 59 -0.37 -9.20 0.80
N VAL A 60 -0.20 -8.56 -0.36
CA VAL A 60 1.11 -8.08 -0.85
C VAL A 60 1.63 -6.94 0.03
N ILE A 61 0.81 -5.93 0.34
CA ILE A 61 1.23 -4.79 1.17
C ILE A 61 1.52 -5.26 2.59
N GLY A 62 0.65 -6.08 3.18
CA GLY A 62 0.84 -6.66 4.50
C GLY A 62 2.09 -7.54 4.56
N GLY A 63 2.28 -8.41 3.57
CA GLY A 63 3.42 -9.32 3.47
C GLY A 63 4.75 -8.59 3.29
N THR A 64 4.83 -7.66 2.34
CA THR A 64 6.05 -6.86 2.10
C THR A 64 6.35 -5.94 3.28
N SER A 65 5.34 -5.35 3.91
CA SER A 65 5.50 -4.54 5.12
C SER A 65 5.97 -5.38 6.30
N LEU A 66 5.55 -6.65 6.41
CA LEU A 66 5.97 -7.53 7.50
C LEU A 66 7.41 -8.04 7.31
N LEU A 67 7.74 -8.47 6.09
CA LEU A 67 9.03 -9.10 5.77
C LEU A 67 10.16 -8.07 5.60
N ILE A 68 9.85 -6.89 5.05
CA ILE A 68 10.86 -5.90 4.66
C ILE A 68 10.60 -4.58 5.41
N GLY A 69 9.37 -4.06 5.33
CA GLY A 69 9.04 -2.73 5.85
C GLY A 69 9.28 -2.56 7.36
N LEU A 70 8.84 -3.53 8.17
CA LEU A 70 9.00 -3.53 9.63
C LEU A 70 10.47 -3.61 10.03
N PRO A 71 11.26 -4.61 9.59
CA PRO A 71 12.69 -4.67 9.87
C PRO A 71 13.43 -3.40 9.46
N LEU A 72 13.14 -2.89 8.26
CA LEU A 72 13.78 -1.68 7.75
C LEU A 72 13.40 -0.44 8.56
N SER A 73 12.13 -0.34 9.00
CA SER A 73 11.69 0.73 9.91
C SER A 73 12.46 0.74 11.23
N PHE A 74 12.72 -0.45 11.80
CA PHE A 74 13.54 -0.57 13.01
C PHE A 74 14.99 -0.15 12.77
N LEU A 75 15.58 -0.56 11.64
CA LEU A 75 16.93 -0.14 11.25
C LEU A 75 17.03 1.37 11.05
N VAL A 76 16.07 1.99 10.37
CA VAL A 76 16.02 3.44 10.15
C VAL A 76 15.87 4.19 11.48
N LYS A 77 15.02 3.71 12.39
CA LYS A 77 14.92 4.28 13.74
C LYS A 77 16.22 4.16 14.53
N ARG A 78 17.00 3.10 14.30
CA ARG A 78 18.31 2.87 14.95
C ARG A 78 19.44 3.73 14.34
N LEU A 79 19.46 3.90 13.02
CA LEU A 79 20.57 4.54 12.29
C LEU A 79 20.34 6.03 12.01
N TRP A 80 19.13 6.43 11.63
CA TRP A 80 18.80 7.77 11.12
C TRP A 80 17.93 8.60 12.04
N ARG A 81 17.84 8.18 13.31
CA ARG A 81 17.22 8.86 14.46
C ARG A 81 16.57 10.20 14.08
N ASN A 82 15.32 10.12 13.60
CA ASN A 82 14.34 11.21 13.38
C ASN A 82 14.07 11.77 11.97
N SER A 83 14.60 11.22 10.87
CA SER A 83 14.18 11.73 9.54
C SER A 83 12.89 11.09 9.02
N HIS A 84 11.74 11.73 9.29
CA HIS A 84 10.43 11.37 8.72
C HIS A 84 10.48 11.26 7.20
N ARG A 85 11.13 12.24 6.54
CA ARG A 85 11.30 12.25 5.08
C ARG A 85 12.06 11.04 4.56
N ALA A 86 13.13 10.62 5.24
CA ALA A 86 13.89 9.44 4.82
C ALA A 86 13.06 8.16 4.94
N HIS A 87 12.24 8.05 5.99
CA HIS A 87 11.34 6.92 6.16
C HIS A 87 10.29 6.82 5.04
N VAL A 88 9.64 7.95 4.70
CA VAL A 88 8.66 8.01 3.62
C VAL A 88 9.32 7.75 2.26
N MET A 89 10.51 8.31 2.00
CA MET A 89 11.26 8.05 0.76
C MET A 89 11.62 6.58 0.59
N LEU A 90 12.00 5.89 1.67
CA LEU A 90 12.21 4.44 1.63
C LEU A 90 10.91 3.71 1.28
N GLY A 91 9.77 4.11 1.84
CA GLY A 91 8.46 3.58 1.46
C GLY A 91 8.16 3.75 -0.04
N ILE A 92 8.44 4.93 -0.59
CA ILE A 92 8.26 5.24 -2.02
C ILE A 92 9.16 4.36 -2.89
N VAL A 93 10.46 4.27 -2.55
CA VAL A 93 11.43 3.47 -3.31
C VAL A 93 11.08 1.99 -3.26
N LEU A 94 10.72 1.47 -2.09
CA LEU A 94 10.28 0.09 -1.95
C LEU A 94 8.98 -0.18 -2.72
N GLY A 95 8.00 0.72 -2.64
CA GLY A 95 6.76 0.64 -3.43
C GLY A 95 7.07 0.58 -4.93
N PHE A 96 7.86 1.53 -5.42
CA PHE A 96 8.30 1.56 -6.82
C PHE A 96 9.00 0.26 -7.24
N ALA A 97 9.89 -0.28 -6.40
CA ALA A 97 10.67 -1.48 -6.69
C ALA A 97 9.85 -2.78 -6.61
N THR A 98 8.69 -2.77 -5.94
CA THR A 98 7.86 -3.96 -5.75
C THR A 98 7.34 -4.50 -7.08
N LEU A 99 6.93 -3.62 -7.98
CA LEU A 99 6.34 -4.01 -9.26
C LEU A 99 7.35 -4.59 -10.26
N PRO A 100 8.52 -3.96 -10.49
CA PRO A 100 9.59 -4.57 -11.26
C PRO A 100 10.05 -5.91 -10.70
N ALA A 101 10.15 -6.03 -9.36
CA ALA A 101 10.51 -7.29 -8.72
C ALA A 101 9.45 -8.38 -8.99
N PHE A 102 8.17 -8.02 -8.93
CA PHE A 102 7.08 -8.94 -9.27
C PHE A 102 7.13 -9.37 -10.75
N LEU A 103 7.30 -8.43 -11.68
CA LEU A 103 7.39 -8.71 -13.12
C LEU A 103 8.61 -9.57 -13.48
N ALA A 104 9.74 -9.32 -12.82
CA ALA A 104 10.96 -10.13 -13.00
C ALA A 104 10.75 -11.58 -12.54
N VAL A 105 9.97 -11.80 -11.47
CA VAL A 105 9.64 -13.15 -10.97
C VAL A 105 8.62 -13.85 -11.86
N THR A 106 7.66 -13.13 -12.43
CA THR A 106 6.60 -13.70 -13.28
C THR A 106 6.99 -13.83 -14.75
N GLY A 107 8.17 -13.32 -15.15
CA GLY A 107 8.68 -13.42 -16.52
C GLY A 107 7.97 -12.50 -17.52
N TRP A 108 7.23 -11.50 -17.04
CA TRP A 108 6.57 -10.50 -17.90
C TRP A 108 7.56 -9.42 -18.33
N GLN A 109 7.91 -9.38 -19.62
CA GLN A 109 8.96 -8.51 -20.16
C GLN A 109 8.49 -7.37 -21.07
N ASN A 110 7.19 -7.30 -21.42
CA ASN A 110 6.66 -6.25 -22.28
C ASN A 110 6.28 -5.03 -21.44
N ALA A 111 7.21 -4.07 -21.34
CA ALA A 111 7.01 -2.86 -20.57
C ALA A 111 6.33 -1.76 -21.40
N ASP A 112 5.00 -1.71 -21.36
CA ASP A 112 4.22 -0.62 -21.93
C ASP A 112 4.21 0.62 -21.02
N SER A 113 3.94 1.79 -21.58
CA SER A 113 3.81 3.07 -20.84
C SER A 113 2.78 3.00 -19.70
N PHE A 114 1.81 2.08 -19.78
CA PHE A 114 0.85 1.79 -18.72
C PHE A 114 1.52 1.29 -17.43
N LEU A 115 2.66 0.59 -17.52
CA LEU A 115 3.41 0.14 -16.35
C LEU A 115 4.05 1.29 -15.59
N LEU A 116 4.42 2.40 -16.25
CA LEU A 116 4.96 3.58 -15.55
C LEU A 116 3.91 4.20 -14.61
N LEU A 117 2.65 4.25 -15.05
CA LEU A 117 1.55 4.70 -14.19
C LEU A 117 1.38 3.75 -13.00
N LEU A 118 1.48 2.44 -13.24
CA LEU A 118 1.37 1.43 -12.19
C LEU A 118 2.55 1.48 -11.21
N TYR A 119 3.76 1.81 -11.67
CA TYR A 119 4.94 2.04 -10.82
C TYR A 119 4.77 3.29 -9.96
N ALA A 120 4.32 4.40 -10.55
CA ALA A 120 4.03 5.62 -9.81
C ALA A 120 2.95 5.38 -8.75
N TYR A 121 1.92 4.61 -9.09
CA TYR A 121 0.85 4.22 -8.18
C TYR A 121 1.35 3.34 -7.03
N SER A 122 2.20 2.36 -7.32
CA SER A 122 2.82 1.50 -6.30
C SER A 122 3.74 2.29 -5.36
N ALA A 123 4.51 3.23 -5.91
CA ALA A 123 5.34 4.15 -5.13
C ALA A 123 4.50 5.03 -4.19
N LEU A 124 3.36 5.51 -4.66
CA LEU A 124 2.43 6.30 -3.87
C LEU A 124 1.80 5.47 -2.73
N ALA A 125 1.39 4.23 -3.00
CA ALA A 125 0.91 3.32 -1.96
C ALA A 125 1.98 3.02 -0.90
N GLY A 126 3.22 2.78 -1.33
CA GLY A 126 4.36 2.59 -0.42
C GLY A 126 4.66 3.82 0.44
N GLY A 127 4.60 5.02 -0.14
CA GLY A 127 4.75 6.29 0.57
C GLY A 127 3.66 6.53 1.62
N VAL A 128 2.40 6.31 1.27
CA VAL A 128 1.25 6.47 2.21
C VAL A 128 1.34 5.44 3.35
N THR A 129 1.73 4.21 3.05
CA THR A 129 1.94 3.16 4.06
C THR A 129 3.02 3.59 5.07
N ALA A 130 4.16 4.06 4.57
CA ALA A 130 5.28 4.50 5.41
C ALA A 130 4.94 5.77 6.22
N ASP A 131 4.25 6.74 5.63
CA ASP A 131 3.81 7.95 6.33
C ASP A 131 2.81 7.61 7.45
N SER A 132 1.80 6.79 7.16
CA SER A 132 0.81 6.33 8.14
C SER A 132 1.49 5.57 9.29
N TRP A 133 2.43 4.68 8.99
CA TRP A 133 3.21 3.97 10.00
C TRP A 133 4.03 4.91 10.89
N TRP A 134 4.70 5.89 10.30
CA TRP A 134 5.52 6.84 11.04
C TRP A 134 4.68 7.67 12.02
N ARG A 135 3.59 8.29 11.55
CA ARG A 135 2.68 9.12 12.38
C ARG A 135 2.10 8.30 13.53
N ASN A 136 1.53 7.14 13.22
CA ASN A 136 0.88 6.28 14.22
C ASN A 136 1.86 5.64 15.21
N THR A 137 3.17 5.63 14.92
CA THR A 137 4.20 5.17 15.87
C THR A 137 4.92 6.32 16.61
N GLN A 138 4.92 7.55 16.10
CA GLN A 138 5.45 8.73 16.80
C GLN A 138 4.46 9.30 17.82
N ASP A 139 3.17 9.39 17.47
CA ASP A 139 2.13 9.94 18.37
C ASP A 139 1.93 9.09 19.63
N ARG A 140 2.49 7.88 19.67
CA ARG A 140 2.46 6.97 20.81
C ARG A 140 3.68 7.06 21.73
N HIS A 141 4.59 7.99 21.48
CA HIS A 141 5.70 8.37 22.37
C HIS A 141 5.70 9.90 22.66
N PRO A 142 4.68 10.44 23.36
CA PRO A 142 4.66 11.86 23.74
C PRO A 142 5.76 12.25 24.74
N GLU A 143 6.46 11.30 25.37
CA GLU A 143 7.50 11.58 26.38
C GLU A 143 8.79 12.24 25.85
N LYS A 144 8.96 12.39 24.54
CA LYS A 144 10.11 13.11 23.96
C LYS A 144 9.78 14.48 23.36
N ALA A 145 8.56 14.97 23.60
CA ALA A 145 8.14 16.33 23.26
C ALA A 145 8.10 17.21 24.54
N LYS A 146 9.20 17.27 25.29
CA LYS A 146 9.47 18.43 26.14
C LYS A 146 10.70 19.14 25.56
N PRO A 147 10.57 20.40 25.09
CA PRO A 147 11.76 21.22 24.94
C PRO A 147 12.35 21.46 26.34
N ALA A 148 13.67 21.34 26.43
CA ALA A 148 14.44 21.85 27.56
C ALA A 148 14.42 23.38 27.55
#